data_AF-A0A2N1UAX9-F1
#
_entry.id   AF-A0A2N1UAX9-F1
#
_cell.length_a   1.000
_cell.length_b   1.000
_cell.length_c   1.000
_cell.angle_alpha   90.00
_cell.angle_beta   90.00
_cell.angle_gamma   90.00
#
_symmetry.space_group_name_H-M   'P 1'
#
loop_
_entity.id
_entity.type
_entity.pdbx_description
1 polymer ?
#
loop_
_entity_poly.entity_id
_entity_poly.type
_entity_poly.pdbx_seq_one_letter_code
_entity_poly.pdbx_strand_id
1 'polypeptide(L)'
;MAICIVPIAGTILWSPIVNISTQNRKRACLEFLIVFGFACFIIFGFFYNMDPDRFLFSNFEYHALRGDSGLIGNWRQKLDTVFRALGIYGSERDMGIQSWIIFFAALGSILLKKSRDHSLPIFGIGIAIAIAHLLPSPTYEQYFVMLFAMLIPLASVFLSSEATLKPATRILVTVILIVYYVSGLSTVTRATLTGNGITGLSGHLEKWRIQGIIRMTKMASKLASGDNAMVYSTWSGYLVGLDKKIIPGTENHFAQFIAPKLSEKERNRLNIPVISEIFARANNNLIVIKGVWVEKAEFAKIDSLVRHKVVFDHADQQLLIYGSFENDAQILRRGIGECDLPHWQ
;
A
#
# COMPACT_ATOMS: atom_id res chain seq x y z
N MET A 1 -1.84 -2.45 -7.91
CA MET A 1 -3.12 -3.12 -8.25
C MET A 1 -3.21 -4.57 -7.76
N ALA A 2 -2.11 -5.26 -7.42
CA ALA A 2 -2.13 -6.64 -6.90
C ALA A 2 -2.60 -6.78 -5.43
N ILE A 3 -2.70 -5.69 -4.66
CA ILE A 3 -2.96 -5.74 -3.20
C ILE A 3 -4.47 -5.86 -2.87
N CYS A 4 -5.37 -5.53 -3.81
CA CYS A 4 -6.82 -5.47 -3.53
C CYS A 4 -7.61 -6.73 -3.89
N ILE A 5 -7.01 -7.75 -4.51
CA ILE A 5 -7.72 -8.98 -4.93
C ILE A 5 -7.80 -10.01 -3.79
N VAL A 6 -6.96 -9.83 -2.77
CA VAL A 6 -6.72 -10.85 -1.73
C VAL A 6 -7.82 -10.94 -0.65
N PRO A 7 -8.53 -9.86 -0.24
CA PRO A 7 -9.60 -9.99 0.76
C PRO A 7 -10.81 -10.76 0.25
N ILE A 8 -11.16 -10.61 -1.04
CA ILE A 8 -12.25 -11.34 -1.70
C ILE A 8 -11.88 -12.82 -1.88
N ALA A 9 -10.60 -13.08 -2.18
CA ALA A 9 -10.06 -14.44 -2.12
C ALA A 9 -10.18 -14.99 -0.69
N GLY A 10 -9.85 -14.24 0.36
CA GLY A 10 -9.96 -14.68 1.75
C GLY A 10 -11.36 -15.23 2.13
N THR A 11 -12.45 -14.56 1.74
CA THR A 11 -13.83 -15.01 2.03
C THR A 11 -14.33 -16.12 1.10
N ILE A 12 -13.96 -16.10 -0.18
CA ILE A 12 -14.31 -17.17 -1.14
C ILE A 12 -13.51 -18.45 -0.84
N LEU A 13 -12.26 -18.32 -0.41
CA LEU A 13 -11.37 -19.42 -0.03
C LEU A 13 -11.65 -19.94 1.39
N TRP A 14 -12.41 -19.21 2.21
CA TRP A 14 -12.83 -19.68 3.54
C TRP A 14 -13.77 -20.89 3.45
N SER A 15 -14.65 -20.94 2.45
CA SER A 15 -15.64 -22.03 2.30
C SER A 15 -14.99 -23.41 2.05
N PRO A 16 -14.01 -23.57 1.13
CA PRO A 16 -13.24 -24.80 1.00
C PRO A 16 -12.45 -25.15 2.27
N ILE A 17 -11.88 -24.15 2.97
CA ILE A 17 -11.07 -24.34 4.18
C ILE A 17 -11.92 -24.85 5.36
N VAL A 18 -13.15 -24.35 5.52
CA VAL A 18 -14.12 -24.84 6.52
C VAL A 18 -14.58 -26.27 6.19
N ASN A 19 -14.65 -26.63 4.90
CA ASN A 19 -15.03 -27.96 4.44
C ASN A 19 -13.91 -29.02 4.50
N ILE A 20 -12.68 -28.65 4.88
CA ILE A 20 -11.59 -29.62 5.16
C ILE A 20 -11.94 -30.54 6.35
N SER A 21 -12.95 -30.17 7.15
CA SER A 21 -13.52 -30.99 8.23
C SER A 21 -14.47 -32.10 7.77
N THR A 22 -14.95 -32.07 6.52
CA THR A 22 -15.79 -33.12 5.95
C THR A 22 -14.96 -34.04 5.05
N GLN A 23 -15.36 -35.31 4.93
CA GLN A 23 -14.60 -36.50 4.47
C GLN A 23 -13.81 -36.45 3.14
N ASN A 24 -13.70 -35.33 2.42
CA ASN A 24 -13.02 -35.27 1.12
C ASN A 24 -12.04 -34.09 0.98
N ARG A 25 -10.92 -34.13 1.72
CA ARG A 25 -9.80 -33.17 1.58
C ARG A 25 -9.34 -32.98 0.14
N LYS A 26 -9.29 -34.05 -0.65
CA LYS A 26 -8.93 -33.99 -2.08
C LYS A 26 -9.88 -33.11 -2.88
N ARG A 27 -11.18 -33.19 -2.59
CA ARG A 27 -12.22 -32.37 -3.22
C ARG A 27 -12.09 -30.91 -2.81
N ALA A 28 -11.91 -30.62 -1.52
CA ALA A 28 -11.73 -29.25 -1.04
C ALA A 28 -10.47 -28.58 -1.64
N CYS A 29 -9.35 -29.31 -1.72
CA CYS A 29 -8.14 -28.80 -2.39
C CYS A 29 -8.39 -28.57 -3.89
N LEU A 30 -9.08 -29.49 -4.56
CA LEU A 30 -9.40 -29.34 -5.97
C LEU A 30 -10.33 -28.16 -6.23
N GLU A 31 -11.38 -27.99 -5.41
CA GLU A 31 -12.30 -26.85 -5.47
C GLU A 31 -11.56 -25.54 -5.22
N PHE A 32 -10.66 -25.49 -4.23
CA PHE A 32 -9.79 -24.34 -3.99
C PHE A 32 -8.94 -24.03 -5.23
N LEU A 33 -8.24 -25.03 -5.79
CA LEU A 33 -7.38 -24.83 -6.95
C LEU A 33 -8.16 -24.38 -8.18
N ILE A 34 -9.37 -24.91 -8.38
CA ILE A 34 -10.27 -24.51 -9.47
C ILE A 34 -10.72 -23.07 -9.27
N VAL A 35 -11.25 -22.72 -8.10
CA VAL A 35 -11.79 -21.37 -7.84
C VAL A 35 -10.67 -20.34 -7.85
N PHE A 36 -9.57 -20.60 -7.16
CA PHE A 36 -8.40 -19.72 -7.14
C PHE A 36 -7.76 -19.61 -8.53
N GLY A 37 -7.56 -20.74 -9.21
CA GLY A 37 -7.00 -20.78 -10.55
C GLY A 37 -7.87 -20.05 -11.57
N PHE A 38 -9.19 -20.23 -11.50
CA PHE A 38 -10.14 -19.53 -12.36
C PHE A 38 -10.20 -18.03 -12.06
N ALA A 39 -10.20 -17.62 -10.78
CA ALA A 39 -10.13 -16.22 -10.40
C ALA A 39 -8.84 -15.56 -10.89
N CYS A 40 -7.70 -16.24 -10.71
CA CYS A 40 -6.42 -15.79 -11.25
C CYS A 40 -6.47 -15.71 -12.78
N PHE A 41 -6.98 -16.75 -13.46
CA PHE A 41 -7.07 -16.78 -14.91
C PHE A 41 -7.94 -15.66 -15.46
N ILE A 42 -9.11 -15.38 -14.87
CA ILE A 42 -9.96 -14.27 -15.29
C ILE A 42 -9.21 -12.96 -15.13
N ILE A 43 -8.64 -12.69 -13.95
CA ILE A 43 -8.04 -11.39 -13.67
C ILE A 43 -6.76 -11.20 -14.49
N PHE A 44 -5.80 -12.12 -14.37
CA PHE A 44 -4.53 -12.03 -15.07
C PHE A 44 -4.72 -12.18 -16.59
N GLY A 45 -5.58 -13.11 -17.03
CA GLY A 45 -5.91 -13.28 -18.43
C GLY A 45 -6.59 -12.06 -19.02
N PHE A 46 -7.55 -11.44 -18.32
CA PHE A 46 -8.20 -10.22 -18.78
C PHE A 46 -7.19 -9.09 -19.00
N PHE A 47 -6.38 -8.77 -17.99
CA PHE A 47 -5.40 -7.68 -18.12
C PHE A 47 -4.29 -7.99 -19.12
N TYR A 48 -3.84 -9.25 -19.20
CA TYR A 48 -2.86 -9.67 -20.21
C TYR A 48 -3.41 -9.53 -21.63
N ASN A 49 -4.67 -9.91 -21.87
CA ASN A 49 -5.27 -9.78 -23.20
C ASN A 49 -5.57 -8.33 -23.60
N MET A 50 -5.76 -7.41 -22.63
CA MET A 50 -5.95 -5.99 -22.92
C MET A 50 -4.66 -5.30 -23.38
N ASP A 51 -3.55 -5.56 -22.68
CA ASP A 51 -2.25 -4.96 -22.99
C ASP A 51 -1.13 -5.88 -22.42
N PRO A 52 -0.66 -6.88 -23.19
CA PRO A 52 0.32 -7.85 -22.72
C PRO A 52 1.61 -7.18 -22.24
N ASP A 53 2.03 -6.15 -22.97
CA ASP A 53 3.27 -5.42 -22.72
C ASP A 53 3.22 -4.69 -21.38
N ARG A 54 2.16 -3.91 -21.13
CA ARG A 54 1.99 -3.23 -19.84
C ARG A 54 1.74 -4.20 -18.71
N PHE A 55 1.05 -5.30 -18.98
CA PHE A 55 0.83 -6.34 -17.99
C PHE A 55 2.15 -6.98 -17.55
N LEU A 56 2.99 -7.42 -18.48
CA LEU A 56 4.29 -8.02 -18.19
C LEU A 56 5.22 -7.02 -17.51
N PHE A 57 5.25 -5.78 -18.01
CA PHE A 57 6.04 -4.72 -17.40
C PHE A 57 5.61 -4.48 -15.95
N SER A 58 4.32 -4.28 -15.70
CA SER A 58 3.79 -3.92 -14.38
C SER A 58 3.96 -5.03 -13.33
N ASN A 59 3.97 -6.31 -13.75
CA ASN A 59 4.08 -7.44 -12.83
C ASN A 59 5.52 -7.96 -12.66
N PHE A 60 6.38 -7.80 -13.67
CA PHE A 60 7.74 -8.36 -13.66
C PHE A 60 8.83 -7.29 -13.85
N GLU A 61 8.85 -6.62 -15.02
CA GLU A 61 9.98 -5.76 -15.40
C GLU A 61 10.11 -4.54 -14.48
N TYR A 62 8.98 -3.95 -14.05
CA TYR A 62 8.96 -2.84 -13.09
C TYR A 62 9.72 -3.19 -11.82
N HIS A 63 9.50 -4.40 -11.27
CA HIS A 63 10.19 -4.86 -10.07
C HIS A 63 11.67 -5.10 -10.34
N ALA A 64 12.02 -5.68 -11.49
CA ALA A 64 13.42 -5.85 -11.88
C ALA A 64 14.18 -4.53 -12.02
N LEU A 65 13.51 -3.46 -12.45
CA LEU A 65 14.10 -2.13 -12.63
C LEU A 65 14.09 -1.28 -11.35
N ARG A 66 13.31 -1.67 -10.34
CA ARG A 66 13.15 -0.89 -9.11
C ARG A 66 14.43 -0.82 -8.28
N GLY A 67 15.25 -1.86 -8.32
CA GLY A 67 16.55 -1.90 -7.65
C GLY A 67 17.63 -2.54 -8.50
N ASP A 68 18.90 -2.39 -8.09
CA ASP A 68 20.05 -2.83 -8.88
C ASP A 68 20.31 -4.34 -8.83
N SER A 69 19.42 -5.09 -8.16
CA SER A 69 19.56 -6.54 -7.93
C SER A 69 18.66 -7.39 -8.82
N GLY A 70 17.99 -6.78 -9.82
CA GLY A 70 17.05 -7.47 -10.69
C GLY A 70 15.82 -7.99 -9.94
N LEU A 71 15.15 -9.01 -10.50
CA LEU A 71 13.86 -9.47 -9.98
C LEU A 71 13.98 -10.23 -8.64
N ILE A 72 14.94 -11.16 -8.50
CA ILE A 72 15.04 -12.09 -7.36
C ILE A 72 16.32 -11.87 -6.50
N GLY A 73 17.17 -10.91 -6.84
CA GLY A 73 18.44 -10.70 -6.13
C GLY A 73 18.31 -10.13 -4.70
N ASN A 74 19.42 -9.59 -4.21
CA ASN A 74 19.54 -8.98 -2.87
C ASN A 74 19.13 -9.87 -1.69
N TRP A 75 19.71 -11.06 -1.60
CA TRP A 75 19.44 -12.01 -0.50
C TRP A 75 19.69 -11.45 0.89
N ARG A 76 20.67 -10.56 1.04
CA ARG A 76 20.95 -9.88 2.31
C ARG A 76 19.73 -9.05 2.75
N GLN A 77 19.21 -8.20 1.87
CA GLN A 77 18.03 -7.39 2.16
C GLN A 77 16.78 -8.24 2.43
N LYS A 78 16.64 -9.39 1.75
CA LYS A 78 15.55 -10.35 1.99
C LYS A 78 15.62 -10.95 3.38
N LEU A 79 16.80 -11.45 3.78
CA LEU A 79 17.01 -11.97 5.13
C LEU A 79 16.78 -10.90 6.19
N ASP A 80 17.29 -9.69 5.99
CA ASP A 80 17.04 -8.56 6.87
C ASP A 80 15.54 -8.26 6.99
N THR A 81 14.80 -8.30 5.87
CA THR A 81 13.35 -8.09 5.86
C THR A 81 12.60 -9.19 6.61
N VAL A 82 13.00 -10.46 6.46
CA VAL A 82 12.42 -11.58 7.22
C VAL A 82 12.68 -11.39 8.72
N PHE A 83 13.90 -11.04 9.10
CA PHE A 83 14.26 -10.82 10.50
C PHE A 83 13.52 -9.62 11.10
N ARG A 84 13.30 -8.55 10.34
CA ARG A 84 12.45 -7.43 10.79
C ARG A 84 10.98 -7.81 10.88
N ALA A 85 10.44 -8.54 9.91
CA ALA A 85 9.04 -9.01 9.92
C ALA A 85 8.77 -9.94 11.11
N LEU A 86 9.73 -10.79 11.47
CA LEU A 86 9.67 -11.65 12.65
C LEU A 86 10.01 -10.93 13.95
N GLY A 87 10.50 -9.68 13.91
CA GLY A 87 10.86 -8.92 15.11
C GLY A 87 12.18 -9.30 15.77
N ILE A 88 13.07 -9.97 15.04
CA ILE A 88 14.45 -10.26 15.46
C ILE A 88 15.30 -9.00 15.40
N TYR A 89 15.13 -8.23 14.34
CA TYR A 89 15.67 -6.88 14.23
C TYR A 89 14.59 -5.88 14.60
N GLY A 90 14.99 -4.74 15.16
CA GLY A 90 14.08 -3.60 15.29
C GLY A 90 13.53 -3.29 13.90
N SER A 91 12.20 -3.34 13.75
CA SER A 91 11.60 -2.82 12.53
C SER A 91 11.66 -1.30 12.57
N GLU A 92 11.56 -0.66 11.41
CA GLU A 92 11.47 0.81 11.36
C GLU A 92 10.24 1.35 12.10
N ARG A 93 9.30 0.46 12.46
CA ARG A 93 7.97 0.84 12.89
C ARG A 93 7.58 0.34 14.28
N ASP A 94 8.12 -0.79 14.80
CA ASP A 94 7.58 -1.49 15.98
C ASP A 94 8.53 -2.44 16.74
N MET A 95 8.08 -2.86 17.94
CA MET A 95 8.64 -3.99 18.69
C MET A 95 8.07 -5.28 18.10
N GLY A 96 8.82 -6.00 17.27
CA GLY A 96 8.30 -7.19 16.58
C GLY A 96 8.03 -8.43 17.47
N ILE A 97 7.93 -8.25 18.79
CA ILE A 97 7.50 -9.29 19.75
C ILE A 97 6.09 -9.83 19.41
N GLN A 98 5.21 -8.98 18.86
CA GLN A 98 3.86 -9.39 18.46
C GLN A 98 3.89 -10.47 17.37
N SER A 99 4.80 -10.32 16.39
CA SER A 99 5.00 -11.30 15.33
C SER A 99 5.41 -12.66 15.88
N TRP A 100 6.33 -12.68 16.85
CA TRP A 100 6.76 -13.91 17.54
C TRP A 100 5.63 -14.59 18.29
N ILE A 101 4.85 -13.82 19.05
CA ILE A 101 3.72 -14.36 19.82
C ILE A 101 2.70 -15.01 18.87
N ILE A 102 2.33 -14.33 17.78
CA ILE A 102 1.43 -14.89 16.77
C ILE A 102 2.02 -16.14 16.12
N PHE A 103 3.29 -16.11 15.73
CA PHE A 103 3.96 -17.22 15.06
C PHE A 103 4.01 -18.49 15.94
N PHE A 104 4.42 -18.35 17.20
CA PHE A 104 4.49 -19.49 18.12
C PHE A 104 3.12 -19.97 18.58
N ALA A 105 2.14 -19.08 18.77
CA ALA A 105 0.76 -19.49 19.04
C ALA A 105 0.17 -20.25 17.85
N ALA A 106 0.41 -19.79 16.62
CA ALA A 106 0.01 -20.51 15.41
C ALA A 106 0.70 -21.88 15.32
N LEU A 107 1.99 -21.97 15.61
CA LEU A 107 2.70 -23.26 15.69
C LEU A 107 2.09 -24.18 16.77
N GLY A 108 1.72 -23.62 17.92
CA GLY A 108 1.03 -24.33 19.00
C GLY A 108 -0.24 -25.05 18.52
N SER A 109 -1.03 -24.43 17.63
CA SER A 109 -2.24 -25.06 17.07
C SER A 109 -1.96 -26.31 16.23
N ILE A 110 -0.76 -26.41 15.64
CA ILE A 110 -0.31 -27.59 14.89
C ILE A 110 0.11 -28.70 15.86
N LEU A 111 0.71 -28.33 16.99
CA LEU A 111 1.12 -29.28 18.03
C LEU A 111 -0.09 -29.88 18.78
N LEU A 112 -1.21 -29.18 18.81
CA LEU A 112 -2.47 -29.70 19.33
C LEU A 112 -3.07 -30.76 18.39
N LYS A 113 -3.07 -32.03 18.83
CA LYS A 113 -3.58 -33.18 18.06
C LYS A 113 -4.99 -32.97 17.49
N LYS A 114 -5.87 -32.29 18.23
CA LYS A 114 -7.27 -32.04 17.83
C LYS A 114 -7.41 -31.06 16.65
N SER A 115 -6.47 -30.14 16.47
CA SER A 115 -6.52 -29.09 15.45
C SER A 115 -5.46 -29.23 14.37
N ARG A 116 -4.48 -30.12 14.54
CA ARG A 116 -3.34 -30.31 13.64
C ARG A 116 -3.74 -30.45 12.17
N ASP A 117 -4.75 -31.26 11.91
CA ASP A 117 -5.20 -31.60 10.55
C ASP A 117 -5.77 -30.39 9.78
N HIS A 118 -6.32 -29.41 10.49
CA HIS A 118 -6.80 -28.15 9.91
C HIS A 118 -5.73 -27.05 9.95
N SER A 119 -4.88 -27.06 10.97
CA SER A 119 -3.91 -25.99 11.21
C SER A 119 -2.69 -26.11 10.30
N LEU A 120 -2.22 -27.34 10.02
CA LEU A 120 -1.03 -27.57 9.22
C LEU A 120 -1.16 -27.06 7.77
N PRO A 121 -2.27 -27.30 7.04
CA PRO A 121 -2.45 -26.74 5.70
C PRO A 121 -2.47 -25.20 5.68
N ILE A 122 -3.18 -24.56 6.62
CA ILE A 122 -3.28 -23.09 6.70
C ILE A 122 -1.90 -22.48 6.99
N PHE A 123 -1.17 -23.07 7.93
CA PHE A 123 0.21 -22.65 8.23
C PHE A 123 1.12 -22.81 7.01
N GLY A 124 1.04 -23.96 6.32
CA GLY A 124 1.78 -24.23 5.09
C GLY A 124 1.50 -23.21 3.99
N ILE A 125 0.22 -22.82 3.80
CA ILE A 125 -0.17 -21.76 2.86
C ILE A 125 0.44 -20.42 3.28
N GLY A 126 0.37 -20.06 4.57
CA GLY A 126 0.99 -18.84 5.09
C GLY A 126 2.49 -18.78 4.80
N ILE A 127 3.21 -19.87 5.05
CA ILE A 127 4.65 -19.98 4.73
C ILE A 127 4.90 -19.90 3.23
N ALA A 128 4.12 -20.59 2.40
CA ALA A 128 4.27 -20.54 0.94
C ALA A 128 4.06 -19.11 0.41
N ILE A 129 3.06 -18.38 0.94
CA ILE A 129 2.83 -16.97 0.61
C ILE A 129 4.01 -16.10 1.05
N ALA A 130 4.54 -16.31 2.26
CA ALA A 130 5.71 -15.59 2.74
C ALA A 130 6.92 -15.80 1.82
N ILE A 131 7.18 -17.04 1.40
CA ILE A 131 8.24 -17.37 0.43
C ILE A 131 7.98 -16.71 -0.92
N ALA A 132 6.73 -16.72 -1.41
CA ALA A 132 6.39 -16.05 -2.67
C ALA A 132 6.63 -14.53 -2.60
N HIS A 133 6.38 -13.90 -1.45
CA HIS A 133 6.67 -12.49 -1.23
C HIS A 133 8.17 -12.17 -1.16
N LEU A 134 9.04 -13.17 -0.97
CA LEU A 134 10.48 -13.03 -1.10
C LEU A 134 10.96 -13.11 -2.56
N LEU A 135 10.11 -13.42 -3.53
CA LEU A 135 10.53 -13.44 -4.93
C LEU A 135 10.91 -12.04 -5.43
N PRO A 136 10.03 -11.03 -5.39
CA PRO A 136 10.35 -9.71 -5.93
C PRO A 136 11.38 -8.96 -5.07
N SER A 137 12.27 -8.25 -5.75
CA SER A 137 13.28 -7.37 -5.16
C SER A 137 13.01 -5.93 -5.57
N PRO A 138 13.15 -4.94 -4.67
CA PRO A 138 13.34 -5.10 -3.23
C PRO A 138 12.10 -5.71 -2.53
N THR A 139 12.34 -6.47 -1.47
CA THR A 139 11.28 -7.03 -0.61
C THR A 139 10.92 -6.04 0.50
N TYR A 140 9.66 -5.90 0.88
CA TYR A 140 9.25 -5.01 1.96
C TYR A 140 8.53 -5.78 3.08
N GLU A 141 8.70 -5.34 4.33
CA GLU A 141 8.05 -5.94 5.51
C GLU A 141 6.53 -6.02 5.37
N GLN A 142 5.93 -5.02 4.70
CA GLN A 142 4.49 -4.93 4.45
C GLN A 142 3.94 -6.13 3.66
N TYR A 143 4.77 -6.80 2.86
CA TYR A 143 4.34 -7.98 2.10
C TYR A 143 4.02 -9.18 3.01
N PHE A 144 4.55 -9.20 4.23
CA PHE A 144 4.29 -10.25 5.20
C PHE A 144 2.94 -10.10 5.92
N VAL A 145 2.16 -9.04 5.67
CA VAL A 145 0.81 -8.89 6.25
C VAL A 145 -0.07 -10.11 5.94
N MET A 146 0.10 -10.70 4.76
CA MET A 146 -0.65 -11.88 4.34
C MET A 146 -0.27 -13.15 5.12
N LEU A 147 1.00 -13.28 5.53
CA LEU A 147 1.42 -14.34 6.44
C LEU A 147 0.64 -14.21 7.75
N PHE A 148 0.65 -13.03 8.36
CA PHE A 148 -0.03 -12.82 9.65
C PHE A 148 -1.54 -12.99 9.56
N ALA A 149 -2.17 -12.62 8.44
CA ALA A 149 -3.59 -12.90 8.21
C ALA A 149 -3.92 -14.40 8.28
N MET A 150 -2.99 -15.29 7.91
CA MET A 150 -3.14 -16.75 8.03
C MET A 150 -2.77 -17.25 9.43
N LEU A 151 -1.79 -16.64 10.09
CA LEU A 151 -1.33 -17.07 11.42
C LEU A 151 -2.29 -16.66 12.55
N ILE A 152 -2.97 -15.51 12.45
CA ILE A 152 -3.86 -15.01 13.50
C ILE A 152 -5.01 -16.00 13.81
N PRO A 153 -5.76 -16.55 12.83
CA PRO A 153 -6.78 -17.56 13.11
C PRO A 153 -6.22 -18.81 13.82
N LEU A 154 -5.01 -19.25 13.44
CA LEU A 154 -4.34 -20.39 14.07
C LEU A 154 -3.93 -20.09 15.52
N ALA A 155 -3.39 -18.90 15.76
CA ALA A 155 -3.11 -18.42 17.12
C ALA A 155 -4.38 -18.42 17.97
N SER A 156 -5.52 -17.95 17.43
CA SER A 156 -6.81 -17.99 18.11
C SER A 156 -7.29 -19.41 18.42
N VAL A 157 -7.07 -20.38 17.51
CA VAL A 157 -7.38 -21.80 17.78
C VAL A 157 -6.56 -22.31 18.96
N PHE A 158 -5.26 -22.04 18.99
CA PHE A 158 -4.40 -22.41 20.13
C PHE A 158 -4.87 -21.76 21.43
N LEU A 159 -5.13 -20.46 21.42
CA LEU A 159 -5.58 -19.72 22.60
C LEU A 159 -6.96 -20.16 23.09
N SER A 160 -7.89 -20.48 22.20
CA SER A 160 -9.22 -20.99 22.58
C SER A 160 -9.19 -22.37 23.26
N SER A 161 -8.08 -23.10 23.13
CA SER A 161 -7.87 -24.36 23.86
C SER A 161 -7.48 -24.14 25.34
N GLU A 162 -7.42 -22.90 25.81
CA GLU A 162 -6.96 -22.51 27.16
C GLU A 162 -7.68 -23.26 28.30
N ALA A 163 -8.97 -23.54 28.15
CA ALA A 163 -9.74 -24.29 29.14
C ALA A 163 -9.18 -25.70 29.40
N THR A 164 -8.45 -26.27 28.43
CA THR A 164 -7.81 -27.59 28.55
C THR A 164 -6.37 -27.50 29.08
N LEU A 165 -5.82 -26.29 29.22
CA LEU A 165 -4.46 -26.07 29.72
C LEU A 165 -4.42 -26.16 31.26
N LYS A 166 -3.26 -26.53 31.80
CA LYS A 166 -2.98 -26.53 33.24
C LYS A 166 -2.99 -25.08 33.78
N PRO A 167 -3.35 -24.84 35.06
CA PRO A 167 -3.45 -23.49 35.62
C PRO A 167 -2.21 -22.62 35.39
N ALA A 168 -1.00 -23.16 35.60
CA ALA A 168 0.25 -22.44 35.36
C ALA A 168 0.42 -22.00 33.89
N THR A 169 -0.01 -22.85 32.94
CA THR A 169 0.03 -22.52 31.51
C THR A 169 -0.97 -21.43 31.15
N ARG A 170 -2.15 -21.40 31.78
CA ARG A 170 -3.14 -20.31 31.58
C ARG A 170 -2.60 -18.96 32.04
N ILE A 171 -1.95 -18.94 33.21
CA ILE A 171 -1.28 -17.72 33.72
C ILE A 171 -0.21 -17.26 32.71
N LEU A 172 0.63 -18.17 32.21
CA LEU A 172 1.64 -17.84 31.20
C LEU A 172 1.02 -17.28 29.92
N VAL A 173 -0.03 -17.92 29.39
CA VAL A 173 -0.76 -17.44 28.19
C VAL A 173 -1.35 -16.06 28.44
N THR A 174 -1.97 -15.84 29.60
CA THR A 174 -2.51 -14.53 30.00
C THR A 174 -1.42 -13.46 30.01
N VAL A 175 -0.26 -13.75 30.62
CA VAL A 175 0.89 -12.82 30.64
C VAL A 175 1.37 -12.51 29.21
N ILE A 176 1.47 -13.52 28.35
CA ILE A 176 1.86 -13.35 26.94
C ILE A 176 0.85 -12.46 26.20
N LEU A 177 -0.45 -12.63 26.43
CA LEU A 177 -1.48 -11.78 25.84
C LEU A 177 -1.37 -10.33 26.34
N ILE A 178 -1.11 -10.12 27.64
CA ILE A 178 -0.87 -8.78 28.18
C ILE A 178 0.33 -8.14 27.48
N VAL A 179 1.44 -8.87 27.33
CA VAL A 179 2.63 -8.38 26.60
C VAL A 179 2.29 -8.06 25.15
N TYR A 180 1.50 -8.89 24.47
CA TYR A 180 1.03 -8.65 23.11
C TYR A 180 0.22 -7.35 22.99
N TYR A 181 -0.74 -7.13 23.88
CA TYR A 181 -1.57 -5.93 23.86
C TYR A 181 -0.76 -4.67 24.21
N VAL A 182 0.03 -4.72 25.28
CA VAL A 182 0.82 -3.57 25.75
C VAL A 182 1.87 -3.16 24.71
N SER A 183 2.56 -4.12 24.10
CA SER A 183 3.54 -3.81 23.03
C SER A 183 2.88 -3.17 21.80
N GLY A 184 1.63 -3.52 21.49
CA GLY A 184 0.87 -2.94 20.38
C GLY A 184 0.32 -1.54 20.62
N LEU A 185 0.17 -1.11 21.89
CA LEU A 185 -0.37 0.22 22.19
C LEU A 185 0.47 1.32 21.57
N SER A 186 1.80 1.21 21.64
CA SER A 186 2.71 2.18 21.04
C SER A 186 2.54 2.27 19.52
N THR A 187 2.37 1.14 18.84
CA THR A 187 2.09 1.04 17.40
C THR A 187 0.78 1.71 17.05
N VAL A 188 -0.29 1.38 17.77
CA VAL A 188 -1.63 1.95 17.54
C VAL A 188 -1.59 3.46 17.75
N THR A 189 -0.96 3.95 18.83
CA THR A 189 -0.79 5.39 19.06
C THR A 189 -0.02 6.07 17.93
N ARG A 190 1.10 5.51 17.47
CA ARG A 190 1.83 6.04 16.30
C ARG A 190 0.98 6.05 15.04
N ALA A 191 0.25 4.98 14.75
CA ALA A 191 -0.54 4.83 13.53
C ALA A 191 -1.81 5.68 13.50
N THR A 192 -2.42 5.93 14.66
CA THR A 192 -3.76 6.53 14.73
C THR A 192 -3.80 7.92 15.34
N LEU A 193 -2.82 8.28 16.19
CA LEU A 193 -2.85 9.53 16.95
C LEU A 193 -1.69 10.47 16.65
N THR A 194 -0.47 9.97 16.41
CA THR A 194 0.71 10.85 16.30
C THR A 194 1.36 10.88 14.91
N GLY A 195 1.32 9.79 14.16
CA GLY A 195 2.04 9.64 12.89
C GLY A 195 3.56 9.53 13.02
N ASN A 196 4.09 9.58 14.25
CA ASN A 196 5.52 9.55 14.53
C ASN A 196 6.15 8.25 14.02
N GLY A 197 7.32 8.34 13.39
CA GLY A 197 8.05 7.16 12.90
C GLY A 197 7.37 6.42 11.73
N ILE A 198 6.22 6.91 11.27
CA ILE A 198 5.59 6.39 10.06
C ILE A 198 5.95 7.33 8.92
N THR A 199 6.68 6.78 7.95
CA THR A 199 7.10 7.48 6.75
C THR A 199 5.87 8.18 6.13
N GLY A 200 6.03 9.45 5.76
CA GLY A 200 4.98 10.30 5.18
C GLY A 200 3.89 10.82 6.15
N LEU A 201 3.78 10.30 7.38
CA LEU A 201 2.78 10.71 8.37
C LEU A 201 3.32 11.60 9.50
N SER A 202 4.63 11.60 9.74
CA SER A 202 5.23 12.33 10.85
C SER A 202 4.95 13.83 10.73
N GLY A 203 4.24 14.40 11.71
CA GLY A 203 3.81 15.81 11.73
C GLY A 203 2.63 16.14 10.80
N HIS A 204 2.02 15.16 10.14
CA HIS A 204 1.01 15.40 9.10
C HIS A 204 -0.22 14.49 9.20
N LEU A 205 -0.45 13.83 10.34
CA LEU A 205 -1.51 12.81 10.49
C LEU A 205 -2.90 13.29 10.01
N GLU A 206 -3.31 14.51 10.38
CA GLU A 206 -4.60 15.07 9.97
C GLU A 206 -4.75 15.18 8.45
N LYS A 207 -3.64 15.45 7.77
CA LYS A 207 -3.56 15.62 6.32
C LYS A 207 -3.76 14.29 5.59
N TRP A 208 -3.49 13.18 6.26
CA TRP A 208 -3.60 11.83 5.73
C TRP A 208 -4.92 11.13 6.05
N ARG A 209 -5.79 11.78 6.82
CA ARG A 209 -7.16 11.30 7.00
C ARG A 209 -7.92 11.37 5.67
N ILE A 210 -8.86 10.45 5.48
CA ILE A 210 -9.72 10.40 4.28
C ILE A 210 -10.38 11.76 4.03
N GLN A 211 -10.80 12.46 5.08
CA GLN A 211 -11.37 13.80 4.98
C GLN A 211 -10.36 14.82 4.42
N GLY A 212 -9.09 14.73 4.81
CA GLY A 212 -8.02 15.57 4.26
C GLY A 212 -7.82 15.33 2.76
N ILE A 213 -7.79 14.07 2.35
CA ILE A 213 -7.70 13.68 0.93
C ILE A 213 -8.92 14.21 0.16
N ILE A 214 -10.13 13.97 0.64
CA ILE A 214 -11.39 14.44 0.02
C ILE A 214 -11.41 15.98 -0.11
N ARG A 215 -10.98 16.70 0.93
CA ARG A 215 -10.89 18.17 0.88
C ARG A 215 -9.94 18.62 -0.22
N MET A 216 -8.78 17.98 -0.32
CA MET A 216 -7.80 18.28 -1.37
C MET A 216 -8.33 17.99 -2.76
N THR A 217 -8.95 16.83 -3.00
CA THR A 217 -9.53 16.53 -4.31
C THR A 217 -10.61 17.52 -4.69
N LYS A 218 -11.52 17.84 -3.76
CA LYS A 218 -12.58 18.84 -4.01
C LYS A 218 -12.00 20.23 -4.31
N MET A 219 -10.94 20.63 -3.61
CA MET A 219 -10.27 21.91 -3.84
C MET A 219 -9.59 21.94 -5.20
N ALA A 220 -8.83 20.90 -5.56
CA ALA A 220 -8.21 20.76 -6.87
C ALA A 220 -9.25 20.76 -8.00
N SER A 221 -10.36 20.06 -7.83
CA SER A 221 -11.51 20.05 -8.74
C SER A 221 -12.11 21.43 -8.97
N LYS A 222 -12.32 22.21 -7.90
CA LYS A 222 -12.83 23.58 -8.00
C LYS A 222 -11.86 24.50 -8.75
N LEU A 223 -10.57 24.34 -8.51
CA LEU A 223 -9.53 25.20 -9.08
C LEU A 223 -9.19 24.82 -10.53
N ALA A 224 -9.52 23.59 -10.95
CA ALA A 224 -9.54 23.17 -12.35
C ALA A 224 -10.76 23.78 -13.07
N SER A 225 -10.72 25.10 -13.24
CA SER A 225 -11.72 25.83 -14.02
C SER A 225 -11.52 25.53 -15.51
N GLY A 226 -12.55 24.96 -16.15
CA GLY A 226 -12.56 24.60 -17.57
C GLY A 226 -12.51 23.09 -17.85
N ASP A 227 -13.25 22.65 -18.88
CA ASP A 227 -13.41 21.22 -19.26
C ASP A 227 -12.13 20.56 -19.80
N ASN A 228 -11.11 21.38 -20.06
CA ASN A 228 -9.81 20.97 -20.57
C ASN A 228 -8.71 20.99 -19.50
N ALA A 229 -9.04 21.33 -18.26
CA ALA A 229 -8.07 21.27 -17.17
C ALA A 229 -7.65 19.80 -16.92
N MET A 230 -6.34 19.57 -16.92
CA MET A 230 -5.76 18.28 -16.58
C MET A 230 -5.11 18.31 -15.21
N VAL A 231 -5.13 17.18 -14.52
CA VAL A 231 -4.53 17.04 -13.19
C VAL A 231 -3.38 16.05 -13.24
N TYR A 232 -2.27 16.47 -12.63
CA TYR A 232 -1.14 15.62 -12.28
C TYR A 232 -1.03 15.59 -10.77
N SER A 233 -0.82 14.39 -10.21
CA SER A 233 -0.58 14.21 -8.80
C SER A 233 0.68 13.39 -8.59
N THR A 234 1.52 13.83 -7.66
CA THR A 234 2.72 13.07 -7.29
C THR A 234 2.40 11.88 -6.38
N TRP A 235 1.17 11.78 -5.89
CA TRP A 235 0.65 10.58 -5.21
C TRP A 235 -0.72 10.21 -5.79
N SER A 236 -0.85 8.96 -6.25
CA SER A 236 -2.05 8.49 -6.94
C SER A 236 -3.32 8.51 -6.08
N GLY A 237 -3.19 8.57 -4.74
CA GLY A 237 -4.34 8.67 -3.84
C GLY A 237 -5.16 9.95 -4.00
N TYR A 238 -4.55 11.07 -4.41
CA TYR A 238 -5.31 12.31 -4.71
C TYR A 238 -6.03 12.27 -6.05
N LEU A 239 -5.89 11.22 -6.84
CA LEU A 239 -6.67 11.05 -8.07
C LEU A 239 -8.04 10.44 -7.76
N VAL A 240 -8.22 9.83 -6.58
CA VAL A 240 -9.46 9.18 -6.18
C VAL A 240 -10.51 10.24 -5.79
N GLY A 241 -11.63 10.23 -6.50
CA GLY A 241 -12.74 11.19 -6.28
C GLY A 241 -12.53 12.55 -6.95
N LEU A 242 -11.51 12.68 -7.81
CA LEU A 242 -11.33 13.83 -8.67
C LEU A 242 -12.31 13.77 -9.85
N ASP A 243 -12.99 14.88 -10.16
CA ASP A 243 -13.96 15.01 -11.26
C ASP A 243 -13.33 15.60 -12.55
N LYS A 244 -12.00 15.57 -12.66
CA LYS A 244 -11.24 16.16 -13.76
C LYS A 244 -10.43 15.11 -14.51
N LYS A 245 -10.02 15.46 -15.74
CA LYS A 245 -9.16 14.61 -16.56
C LYS A 245 -7.78 14.49 -15.90
N ILE A 246 -7.32 13.27 -15.73
CA ILE A 246 -5.97 12.95 -15.26
C ILE A 246 -5.06 12.90 -16.49
N ILE A 247 -3.81 13.33 -16.36
CA ILE A 247 -2.85 13.16 -17.46
C ILE A 247 -2.60 11.65 -17.67
N PRO A 248 -2.87 11.09 -18.88
CA PRO A 248 -2.69 9.67 -19.13
C PRO A 248 -1.24 9.23 -18.88
N GLY A 249 -1.07 8.10 -18.20
CA GLY A 249 0.23 7.55 -17.83
C GLY A 249 0.78 8.07 -16.49
N THR A 250 0.02 8.91 -15.78
CA THR A 250 0.39 9.45 -14.46
C THR A 250 -0.45 8.88 -13.30
N GLU A 251 -1.32 7.92 -13.59
CA GLU A 251 -2.20 7.27 -12.62
C GLU A 251 -1.41 6.49 -11.56
N ASN A 252 -0.21 6.02 -11.94
CA ASN A 252 0.72 5.36 -11.04
C ASN A 252 1.94 6.25 -10.81
N HIS A 253 2.01 6.88 -9.63
CA HIS A 253 3.15 7.72 -9.24
C HIS A 253 4.49 6.99 -9.31
N PHE A 254 4.50 5.66 -9.14
CA PHE A 254 5.74 4.88 -9.24
C PHE A 254 6.37 4.87 -10.63
N ALA A 255 5.59 5.14 -11.68
CA ALA A 255 6.09 5.19 -13.05
C ALA A 255 7.13 6.31 -13.22
N GLN A 256 7.00 7.41 -12.48
CA GLN A 256 7.95 8.53 -12.54
C GLN A 256 9.33 8.18 -12.00
N PHE A 257 9.43 7.30 -11.00
CA PHE A 257 10.72 6.86 -10.45
C PHE A 257 11.51 5.99 -11.43
N ILE A 258 10.82 5.26 -12.31
CA ILE A 258 11.45 4.35 -13.27
C ILE A 258 11.56 4.94 -14.68
N ALA A 259 10.83 6.02 -14.99
CA ALA A 259 10.88 6.67 -16.31
C ALA A 259 12.32 7.05 -16.75
N PRO A 260 13.22 7.54 -15.87
CA PRO A 260 14.61 7.82 -16.24
C PRO A 260 15.43 6.58 -16.59
N LYS A 261 15.02 5.38 -16.13
CA LYS A 261 15.69 4.10 -16.40
C LYS A 261 15.26 3.48 -17.72
N LEU A 262 14.24 4.02 -18.37
CA LEU A 262 13.69 3.52 -19.62
C LEU A 262 14.17 4.37 -20.80
N SER A 263 14.42 3.72 -21.94
CA SER A 263 14.60 4.40 -23.21
C SER A 263 13.32 5.11 -23.64
N GLU A 264 13.43 6.11 -24.51
CA GLU A 264 12.26 6.82 -25.06
C GLU A 264 11.29 5.87 -25.77
N LYS A 265 11.81 4.88 -26.50
CA LYS A 265 11.00 3.85 -27.16
C LYS A 265 10.18 3.04 -26.16
N GLU A 266 10.78 2.62 -25.05
CA GLU A 266 10.08 1.86 -23.99
C GLU A 266 9.05 2.73 -23.28
N ARG A 267 9.39 3.98 -22.96
CA ARG A 267 8.45 4.94 -22.38
C ARG A 267 7.22 5.16 -23.26
N ASN A 268 7.43 5.33 -24.57
CA ASN A 268 6.34 5.50 -25.52
C ASN A 268 5.48 4.24 -25.63
N ARG A 269 6.09 3.06 -25.72
CA ARG A 269 5.39 1.77 -25.73
C ARG A 269 4.51 1.57 -24.48
N LEU A 270 5.05 1.89 -23.31
CA LEU A 270 4.39 1.69 -22.02
C LEU A 270 3.50 2.88 -21.60
N ASN A 271 3.50 3.98 -22.38
CA ASN A 271 2.90 5.27 -22.02
C ASN A 271 3.32 5.77 -20.62
N ILE A 272 4.63 5.77 -20.37
CA ILE A 272 5.22 6.27 -19.13
C ILE A 272 5.92 7.60 -19.44
N PRO A 273 5.24 8.74 -19.27
CA PRO A 273 5.85 10.02 -19.59
C PRO A 273 6.89 10.44 -18.54
N VAL A 274 7.95 11.14 -18.95
CA VAL A 274 8.77 11.91 -18.00
C VAL A 274 8.09 13.23 -17.63
N ILE A 275 8.49 13.84 -16.52
CA ILE A 275 7.93 15.12 -16.04
C ILE A 275 7.84 16.20 -17.14
N SER A 276 8.87 16.37 -17.98
CA SER A 276 8.82 17.36 -19.07
C SER A 276 7.71 17.08 -20.09
N GLU A 277 7.49 15.81 -20.43
CA GLU A 277 6.43 15.37 -21.35
C GLU A 277 5.04 15.55 -20.73
N ILE A 278 4.88 15.30 -19.42
CA ILE A 278 3.64 15.57 -18.68
C ILE A 278 3.27 17.06 -18.82
N PHE A 279 4.25 17.93 -18.62
CA PHE A 279 4.03 19.37 -18.66
C PHE A 279 3.70 19.89 -20.06
N ALA A 280 4.29 19.28 -21.09
CA ALA A 280 4.00 19.56 -22.48
C ALA A 280 2.57 19.12 -22.88
N ARG A 281 2.12 17.93 -22.42
CA ARG A 281 0.77 17.40 -22.73
C ARG A 281 -0.37 18.30 -22.25
N ALA A 282 -0.14 19.07 -21.18
CA ALA A 282 -1.20 19.82 -20.53
C ALA A 282 -1.46 21.23 -21.09
N ASN A 283 -0.73 21.68 -22.13
CA ASN A 283 -0.97 22.93 -22.88
C ASN A 283 -1.49 24.10 -22.01
N ASN A 284 -0.76 24.42 -20.95
CA ASN A 284 -1.01 25.48 -19.95
C ASN A 284 -2.15 25.28 -18.93
N ASN A 285 -3.09 24.34 -19.13
CA ASN A 285 -4.17 24.06 -18.19
C ASN A 285 -3.88 22.84 -17.31
N LEU A 286 -2.81 22.94 -16.51
CA LEU A 286 -2.36 21.89 -15.61
C LEU A 286 -2.55 22.29 -14.15
N ILE A 287 -3.15 21.39 -13.38
CA ILE A 287 -3.10 21.43 -11.92
C ILE A 287 -2.14 20.36 -11.42
N VAL A 288 -1.22 20.78 -10.55
CA VAL A 288 -0.27 19.87 -9.89
C VAL A 288 -0.65 19.75 -8.43
N ILE A 289 -0.97 18.52 -8.00
CA ILE A 289 -1.16 18.17 -6.60
C ILE A 289 0.14 17.57 -6.08
N LYS A 290 0.82 18.27 -5.18
CA LYS A 290 2.02 17.78 -4.51
C LYS A 290 1.64 16.97 -3.27
N GLY A 291 1.90 15.68 -3.33
CA GLY A 291 1.85 14.78 -2.19
C GLY A 291 3.09 14.84 -1.30
N VAL A 292 2.91 14.46 -0.04
CA VAL A 292 3.89 14.57 1.05
C VAL A 292 5.09 13.60 0.92
N TRP A 293 5.05 12.67 -0.05
CA TRP A 293 6.07 11.62 -0.23
C TRP A 293 7.16 11.94 -1.25
N VAL A 294 7.12 13.13 -1.84
CA VAL A 294 8.05 13.50 -2.89
C VAL A 294 9.31 14.09 -2.28
N GLU A 295 10.47 13.67 -2.77
CA GLU A 295 11.73 14.23 -2.34
C GLU A 295 11.84 15.71 -2.72
N LYS A 296 12.51 16.51 -1.88
CA LYS A 296 12.72 17.94 -2.13
C LYS A 296 13.34 18.24 -3.50
N ALA A 297 14.20 17.36 -4.01
CA ALA A 297 14.81 17.50 -5.33
C ALA A 297 13.79 17.36 -6.47
N GLU A 298 12.84 16.43 -6.35
CA GLU A 298 11.77 16.25 -7.32
C GLU A 298 10.78 17.43 -7.26
N PHE A 299 10.53 17.98 -6.07
CA PHE A 299 9.80 19.25 -5.94
C PHE A 299 10.50 20.42 -6.63
N ALA A 300 11.81 20.59 -6.45
CA ALA A 300 12.55 21.66 -7.12
C ALA A 300 12.46 21.55 -8.65
N LYS A 301 12.48 20.33 -9.18
CA LYS A 301 12.28 20.07 -10.62
C LYS A 301 10.87 20.44 -11.06
N ILE A 302 9.84 20.02 -10.32
CA ILE A 302 8.45 20.41 -10.59
C ILE A 302 8.34 21.94 -10.56
N ASP A 303 8.80 22.60 -9.50
CA ASP A 303 8.72 24.05 -9.35
C ASP A 303 9.42 24.82 -10.46
N SER A 304 10.56 24.33 -10.95
CA SER A 304 11.26 24.93 -12.09
C SER A 304 10.47 24.91 -13.40
N LEU A 305 9.54 23.96 -13.54
CA LEU A 305 8.71 23.72 -14.73
C LEU A 305 7.29 24.31 -14.59
N VAL A 306 6.87 24.68 -13.39
CA VAL A 306 5.54 25.25 -13.07
C VAL A 306 5.55 26.79 -13.13
N ARG A 307 6.37 27.43 -13.95
CA ARG A 307 6.43 28.92 -13.94
C ARG A 307 5.07 29.61 -14.16
N HIS A 308 4.06 28.95 -14.76
CA HIS A 308 2.71 29.46 -15.04
C HIS A 308 1.54 28.48 -14.70
N LYS A 309 1.62 27.68 -13.63
CA LYS A 309 0.57 26.68 -13.31
C LYS A 309 0.18 26.67 -11.81
N VAL A 310 -1.03 26.20 -11.50
CA VAL A 310 -1.53 26.12 -10.11
C VAL A 310 -0.94 24.89 -9.41
N VAL A 311 -0.21 25.13 -8.31
CA VAL A 311 0.38 24.08 -7.47
C VAL A 311 -0.32 24.06 -6.13
N PHE A 312 -0.68 22.88 -5.67
CA PHE A 312 -1.13 22.68 -4.30
C PHE A 312 -0.08 21.94 -3.54
N ASP A 313 0.42 22.55 -2.46
CA ASP A 313 1.29 21.85 -1.53
C ASP A 313 0.48 21.33 -0.33
N HIS A 314 0.31 20.01 -0.28
CA HIS A 314 -0.36 19.37 0.85
C HIS A 314 0.45 19.47 2.14
N ALA A 315 1.79 19.45 2.05
CA ALA A 315 2.68 19.48 3.20
C ALA A 315 2.56 20.80 3.98
N ASP A 316 2.13 21.87 3.33
CA ASP A 316 1.94 23.19 3.95
C ASP A 316 0.47 23.66 3.99
N GLN A 317 -0.48 22.92 3.40
CA GLN A 317 -1.86 23.41 3.15
C GLN A 317 -1.89 24.77 2.43
N GLN A 318 -0.81 25.12 1.73
CA GLN A 318 -0.73 26.35 0.98
C GLN A 318 -1.07 26.07 -0.48
N LEU A 319 -2.05 26.82 -0.96
CA LEU A 319 -2.26 27.02 -2.38
C LEU A 319 -1.09 27.88 -2.90
N LEU A 320 -0.14 27.25 -3.59
CA LEU A 320 0.94 27.96 -4.28
C LEU A 320 0.51 28.15 -5.74
N ILE A 321 -0.24 29.21 -6.00
CA ILE A 321 -0.52 29.62 -7.39
C ILE A 321 0.76 30.25 -7.94
N TYR A 322 1.42 29.55 -8.88
CA TYR A 322 2.47 30.15 -9.68
C TYR A 322 1.82 30.68 -10.97
N GLY A 323 1.52 31.97 -11.03
CA GLY A 323 0.98 32.59 -12.23
C GLY A 323 1.12 34.10 -12.21
N SER A 324 1.72 34.65 -13.27
CA SER A 324 1.46 36.03 -13.68
C SER A 324 0.02 36.09 -14.18
N PHE A 325 -0.92 36.40 -13.28
CA PHE A 325 -2.21 36.94 -13.68
C PHE A 325 -2.04 38.46 -13.69
N GLU A 326 -1.55 39.01 -14.80
CA GLU A 326 -1.32 40.46 -14.94
C GLU A 326 -2.59 41.30 -14.71
N ASN A 327 -3.79 40.69 -14.62
CA ASN A 327 -5.03 41.41 -14.30
C ASN A 327 -5.90 40.84 -13.16
N ASP A 328 -5.60 39.66 -12.58
CA ASP A 328 -6.48 39.03 -11.55
C ASP A 328 -5.79 38.75 -10.20
N ALA A 329 -4.55 39.22 -10.01
CA ALA A 329 -3.80 39.04 -8.77
C ALA A 329 -4.48 39.67 -7.52
N GLN A 330 -5.47 40.55 -7.70
CA GLN A 330 -6.27 41.10 -6.59
C GLN A 330 -7.37 40.15 -6.08
N ILE A 331 -7.80 39.16 -6.86
CA ILE A 331 -8.93 38.29 -6.49
C ILE A 331 -8.49 37.15 -5.54
N LEU A 332 -7.26 36.64 -5.65
CA LEU A 332 -6.81 35.48 -4.87
C LEU A 332 -6.11 35.81 -3.54
N ARG A 333 -5.65 37.05 -3.33
CA ARG A 333 -5.31 37.53 -1.97
C ARG A 333 -6.55 37.95 -1.15
N ARG A 334 -7.67 38.30 -1.81
CA ARG A 334 -8.94 38.60 -1.13
C ARG A 334 -9.83 37.37 -0.91
N GLY A 335 -9.71 36.31 -1.72
CA GLY A 335 -10.55 35.11 -1.62
C GLY A 335 -10.12 34.06 -0.59
N ILE A 336 -8.93 34.16 0.01
CA ILE A 336 -8.44 33.21 1.04
C ILE A 336 -8.48 33.85 2.45
N GLY A 337 -8.67 35.18 2.53
CA GLY A 337 -8.90 35.87 3.80
C GLY A 337 -10.30 35.70 4.38
N GLU A 338 -11.28 35.26 3.57
CA GLU A 338 -12.70 35.14 3.94
C GLU A 338 -13.42 33.96 3.28
N CYS A 339 -12.70 32.94 2.81
CA CYS A 339 -13.34 31.63 2.90
C CYS A 339 -13.34 31.32 4.39
N ASP A 340 -14.51 31.19 5.01
CA ASP A 340 -14.72 30.60 6.33
C ASP A 340 -13.97 29.26 6.40
N LEU A 341 -12.67 29.32 6.65
CA LEU A 341 -11.87 28.30 7.28
C LEU A 341 -12.16 28.57 8.73
N PRO A 342 -13.11 27.86 9.34
CA PRO A 342 -13.45 28.17 10.70
C PRO A 342 -12.19 27.96 11.53
N HIS A 343 -11.83 28.99 12.30
CA HIS A 343 -10.69 28.98 13.21
C HIS A 343 -10.88 27.81 14.19
N TRP A 344 -10.24 26.69 13.91
CA TRP A 344 -10.19 25.56 14.84
C TRP A 344 -8.71 25.25 15.08
N GLN A 345 -8.29 25.61 16.29
CA GLN A 345 -7.01 25.23 16.90
C GLN A 345 -6.83 23.72 16.98
#